data_AF-A0A2U1ZXF1-F1
#
_entry.id   AF-A0A2U1ZXF1-F1
#
_cell.length_a   1.000
_cell.length_b   1.000
_cell.length_c   1.000
_cell.angle_alpha   90.00
_cell.angle_beta   90.00
_cell.angle_gamma   90.00
#
_symmetry.space_group_name_H-M   'P 1'
#
loop_
_entity.id
_entity.type
_entity.pdbx_description
1 polymer ?
#
loop_
_entity_poly.entity_id
_entity_poly.type
_entity_poly.pdbx_seq_one_letter_code
_entity_poly.pdbx_strand_id
1 'polypeptide(L)'
;MPRPASDPFLVVALLGVDGAGKTTAARAVARELRARGIDARYLENAGGRPPLNALARLLGRPDAVALLGRARFEAVEMRIRALAMRRTLRWAARRPGRIAVGDRWTFCQYAAMAARGSDPAPARARYRGIPAPT
;
A
#
# COMPACT_ATOMS: atom_id res chain seq x y z
N MET A 1 -32.33 -5.07 5.79
CA MET A 1 -31.23 -5.17 4.80
C MET A 1 -30.22 -6.18 5.34
N PRO A 2 -29.94 -7.30 4.67
CA PRO A 2 -28.97 -8.27 5.18
C PRO A 2 -27.57 -7.65 5.11
N ARG A 3 -26.87 -7.62 6.24
CA ARG A 3 -25.46 -7.23 6.33
C ARG A 3 -24.68 -8.22 5.45
N PRO A 4 -23.91 -7.77 4.43
CA PRO A 4 -23.04 -8.70 3.70
C PRO A 4 -22.18 -9.43 4.73
N ALA A 5 -22.02 -10.75 4.55
CA ALA A 5 -21.22 -11.59 5.43
C ALA A 5 -19.94 -10.83 5.78
N SER A 6 -19.81 -10.43 7.05
CA SER A 6 -18.72 -9.55 7.44
C SER A 6 -17.43 -10.25 7.08
N ASP A 7 -16.65 -9.65 6.19
CA ASP A 7 -15.26 -10.03 6.04
C ASP A 7 -14.70 -10.17 7.46
N PRO A 8 -13.99 -11.26 7.78
CA PRO A 8 -13.51 -11.53 9.13
C PRO A 8 -12.58 -10.41 9.67
N PHE A 9 -12.20 -9.48 8.79
CA PHE A 9 -11.38 -8.31 9.05
C PHE A 9 -11.75 -7.15 8.10
N LEU A 10 -11.57 -5.90 8.53
CA LEU A 10 -11.84 -4.72 7.71
C LEU A 10 -10.53 -4.02 7.31
N VAL A 11 -10.42 -3.63 6.03
CA VAL A 11 -9.28 -2.85 5.52
C VAL A 11 -9.79 -1.59 4.83
N VAL A 12 -9.50 -0.43 5.42
CA VAL A 12 -9.82 0.89 4.86
C VAL A 12 -8.55 1.46 4.23
N ALA A 13 -8.56 1.81 2.95
CA ALA A 13 -7.39 2.40 2.29
C ALA A 13 -7.63 3.87 1.93
N LEU A 14 -6.73 4.75 2.35
CA LEU A 14 -6.72 6.15 1.96
C LEU A 14 -5.89 6.32 0.69
N LEU A 15 -6.54 6.83 -0.35
CA LEU A 15 -5.97 7.10 -1.66
C LEU A 15 -5.89 8.61 -1.92
N GLY A 16 -5.02 9.00 -2.85
CA GLY A 16 -4.82 10.40 -3.24
C GLY A 16 -3.37 10.74 -3.57
N VAL A 17 -3.15 11.94 -4.10
CA VAL A 17 -1.85 12.41 -4.59
C VAL A 17 -0.85 12.69 -3.46
N ASP A 18 0.43 12.75 -3.80
CA ASP A 18 1.47 13.10 -2.82
C ASP A 18 1.23 14.51 -2.26
N GLY A 19 1.54 14.72 -0.98
CA GLY A 19 1.25 15.99 -0.29
C GLY A 19 -0.18 16.15 0.25
N ALA A 20 -1.15 15.33 -0.17
CA ALA A 20 -2.56 15.44 0.24
C ALA A 20 -2.87 15.07 1.71
N GLY A 21 -1.86 14.91 2.58
CA GLY A 21 -2.09 14.61 4.01
C GLY A 21 -2.60 13.20 4.35
N LYS A 22 -2.64 12.26 3.38
CA LYS A 22 -3.15 10.89 3.57
C LYS A 22 -2.55 10.16 4.77
N THR A 23 -1.24 10.25 4.95
CA THR A 23 -0.54 9.63 6.07
C THR A 23 -1.01 10.18 7.40
N THR A 24 -1.21 11.50 7.48
CA THR A 24 -1.75 12.18 8.67
C THR A 24 -3.18 11.73 8.94
N ALA A 25 -4.04 11.73 7.92
CA ALA A 25 -5.42 11.28 8.02
C ALA A 25 -5.52 9.80 8.45
N ALA A 26 -4.72 8.92 7.85
CA ALA A 26 -4.71 7.49 8.15
C ALA A 26 -4.31 7.21 9.60
N ARG A 27 -3.29 7.93 10.11
CA ARG A 27 -2.89 7.86 11.51
C ARG A 27 -3.96 8.42 12.44
N ALA A 28 -4.61 9.51 12.06
CA ALA A 28 -5.70 10.11 12.84
C ALA A 28 -6.89 9.14 12.96
N VAL A 29 -7.33 8.53 11.85
CA VAL A 29 -8.40 7.52 11.83
C VAL A 29 -8.03 6.32 12.72
N ALA A 30 -6.83 5.76 12.57
CA ALA A 30 -6.40 4.62 13.40
C ALA A 30 -6.30 4.98 14.90
N ARG A 31 -5.97 6.24 15.23
CA ARG A 31 -5.95 6.73 16.61
C ARG A 31 -7.37 6.89 17.16
N GLU A 32 -8.28 7.48 16.39
CA GLU A 32 -9.67 7.68 16.78
C GLU A 32 -10.40 6.35 17.01
N LEU A 33 -10.21 5.38 16.11
CA LEU A 33 -10.76 4.04 16.28
C LEU A 33 -10.26 3.37 17.56
N ARG A 34 -8.95 3.49 17.86
CA ARG A 34 -8.38 2.97 19.11
C ARG A 34 -8.93 3.68 20.34
N ALA A 35 -9.17 4.99 20.29
CA ALA A 35 -9.78 5.73 21.38
C ALA A 35 -11.22 5.24 21.69
N ARG A 36 -11.89 4.63 20.71
CA ARG A 36 -13.21 3.99 20.85
C ARG A 36 -13.15 2.50 21.19
N GLY A 37 -11.98 1.98 21.56
CA GLY A 37 -11.79 0.57 21.94
C GLY A 37 -11.67 -0.42 20.78
N ILE A 38 -11.57 0.06 19.53
CA ILE A 38 -11.40 -0.80 18.35
C ILE A 38 -9.90 -1.06 18.11
N ASP A 39 -9.50 -2.33 17.95
CA ASP A 39 -8.13 -2.71 17.57
C ASP A 39 -7.85 -2.31 16.11
N ALA A 40 -7.44 -1.05 15.94
CA ALA A 40 -7.14 -0.44 14.64
C ALA A 40 -5.66 -0.08 14.50
N ARG A 41 -5.10 -0.27 13.31
CA ARG A 41 -3.68 0.03 13.03
C ARG A 41 -3.45 0.69 11.68
N TYR A 42 -2.67 1.76 11.70
CA TYR A 42 -2.09 2.36 10.50
C TYR A 42 -1.02 1.44 9.89
N LEU A 43 -1.15 1.15 8.60
CA LEU A 43 -0.22 0.32 7.85
C LEU A 43 0.08 0.97 6.49
N GLU A 44 1.32 1.40 6.30
CA GLU A 44 1.77 1.94 5.03
C GLU A 44 2.00 0.81 4.00
N ASN A 45 1.45 0.97 2.79
CA ASN A 45 1.65 0.07 1.66
C ASN A 45 2.51 0.73 0.56
N ALA A 46 3.64 1.29 0.99
CA ALA A 46 4.60 1.96 0.12
C ALA A 46 5.28 0.99 -0.87
N GLY A 47 5.87 1.57 -1.92
CA GLY A 47 6.64 0.86 -2.93
C GLY A 47 8.15 0.75 -2.62
N GLY A 48 8.60 1.25 -1.48
CA GLY A 48 10.01 1.18 -1.06
C GLY A 48 10.96 2.15 -1.77
N ARG A 49 10.45 3.19 -2.45
CA ARG A 49 11.29 4.14 -3.21
C ARG A 49 12.36 4.86 -2.36
N PRO A 50 12.07 5.36 -1.13
CA PRO A 50 13.10 6.02 -0.32
C PRO A 50 14.33 5.15 0.01
N PRO A 51 14.19 3.91 0.55
CA PRO A 51 15.35 3.07 0.82
C PRO A 51 16.06 2.62 -0.47
N LEU A 52 15.33 2.37 -1.57
CA LEU A 52 15.94 2.04 -2.86
C LEU A 52 16.77 3.21 -3.43
N ASN A 53 16.27 4.44 -3.31
CA ASN A 53 17.01 5.63 -3.74
C ASN A 53 18.23 5.87 -2.84
N ALA A 54 18.12 5.61 -1.54
CA ALA A 54 19.28 5.66 -0.64
C ALA A 54 20.35 4.65 -1.07
N LEU A 55 19.96 3.40 -1.33
CA LEU A 55 20.87 2.37 -1.85
C LEU A 55 21.51 2.77 -3.18
N ALA A 56 20.74 3.33 -4.11
CA ALA A 56 21.28 3.80 -5.38
C ALA A 56 22.33 4.90 -5.21
N ARG A 57 22.09 5.85 -4.30
CA ARG A 57 23.07 6.89 -3.97
C ARG A 57 24.34 6.33 -3.33
N LEU A 58 24.21 5.33 -2.46
CA LEU A 58 25.36 4.61 -1.90
C LEU A 58 26.19 3.90 -2.99
N LEU A 59 25.56 3.51 -4.11
CA LEU A 59 26.20 2.88 -5.26
C LEU A 59 26.60 3.88 -6.37
N GLY A 60 26.61 5.19 -6.08
CA GLY A 60 27.03 6.22 -7.03
C GLY A 60 26.02 6.52 -8.15
N ARG A 61 24.75 6.14 -7.98
CA ARG A 61 23.66 6.45 -8.92
C ARG A 61 22.70 7.50 -8.33
N PRO A 62 22.09 8.37 -9.16
CA PRO A 62 21.23 9.44 -8.66
C PRO A 62 19.95 8.90 -7.99
N ASP A 63 19.37 7.81 -8.51
CA ASP A 63 18.20 7.16 -7.95
C ASP A 63 18.08 5.68 -8.34
N ALA A 64 17.07 5.00 -7.79
CA ALA A 64 16.85 3.58 -8.03
C ALA A 64 16.48 3.25 -9.49
N VAL A 65 15.93 4.22 -10.23
CA VAL A 65 15.61 4.03 -11.66
C VAL A 65 16.89 4.04 -12.48
N ALA A 66 17.82 4.96 -12.19
CA ALA A 66 19.14 4.99 -12.81
C ALA A 66 19.99 3.75 -12.46
N LEU A 67 19.79 3.17 -11.27
CA LEU A 67 20.48 1.93 -10.86
C LEU A 67 19.93 0.69 -11.56
N LEU A 68 18.60 0.50 -11.56
CA LEU A 68 17.97 -0.76 -11.97
C LEU A 68 17.43 -0.74 -13.40
N GLY A 69 17.20 0.45 -13.96
CA GLY A 69 16.33 0.65 -15.11
C GLY A 69 14.84 0.64 -14.72
N ARG A 70 14.00 1.29 -15.53
CA ARG A 70 12.56 1.49 -15.24
C ARG A 70 11.81 0.18 -14.99
N ALA A 71 11.92 -0.79 -15.89
CA ALA A 71 11.16 -2.04 -15.80
C ALA A 71 11.51 -2.86 -14.55
N ARG A 72 12.81 -2.96 -14.22
CA ARG A 72 13.25 -3.68 -13.01
C ARG A 72 12.85 -2.93 -11.74
N PHE A 73 12.99 -1.60 -11.73
CA PHE A 73 12.53 -0.77 -10.61
C PHE A 73 11.03 -0.99 -10.35
N GLU A 74 10.19 -0.96 -11.38
CA GLU A 74 8.76 -1.19 -11.23
C GLU A 74 8.44 -2.60 -10.76
N ALA A 75 9.16 -3.62 -11.24
CA ALA A 75 9.02 -4.98 -10.74
C ALA A 75 9.32 -5.11 -9.24
N VAL A 76 10.36 -4.42 -8.77
CA VAL A 76 10.71 -4.33 -7.34
C VAL A 76 9.65 -3.56 -6.57
N GLU A 77 9.20 -2.40 -7.06
CA GLU A 77 8.15 -1.60 -6.43
C GLU A 77 6.88 -2.44 -6.24
N MET A 78 6.48 -3.17 -7.29
CA MET A 78 5.32 -4.04 -7.24
C MET A 78 5.47 -5.17 -6.22
N ARG A 79 6.67 -5.75 -6.11
CA ARG A 79 6.93 -6.81 -5.14
C ARG A 79 6.85 -6.27 -3.71
N ILE A 80 7.48 -5.14 -3.43
CA ILE A 80 7.47 -4.52 -2.11
C ILE A 80 6.05 -4.18 -1.69
N ARG A 81 5.27 -3.55 -2.59
CA ARG A 81 3.88 -3.19 -2.30
C ARG A 81 3.00 -4.44 -2.09
N ALA A 82 3.18 -5.50 -2.89
CA ALA A 82 2.49 -6.77 -2.66
C ALA A 82 2.77 -7.34 -1.26
N LEU A 83 4.04 -7.31 -0.82
CA LEU A 83 4.42 -7.79 0.52
C LEU A 83 3.81 -6.92 1.63
N ALA A 84 3.80 -5.60 1.44
CA ALA A 84 3.19 -4.66 2.38
C ALA A 84 1.68 -4.88 2.51
N MET A 85 0.96 -5.00 1.39
CA MET A 85 -0.49 -5.28 1.38
C MET A 85 -0.79 -6.64 2.02
N ARG A 86 -0.01 -7.69 1.73
CA ARG A 86 -0.16 -9.00 2.39
C ARG A 86 0.11 -8.94 3.89
N ARG A 87 1.06 -8.12 4.35
CA ARG A 87 1.29 -7.87 5.78
C ARG A 87 0.08 -7.19 6.42
N THR A 88 -0.52 -6.22 5.73
CA THR A 88 -1.74 -5.53 6.17
C THR A 88 -2.90 -6.50 6.33
N LEU A 89 -3.15 -7.33 5.32
CA LEU A 89 -4.19 -8.37 5.34
C LEU A 89 -3.95 -9.40 6.46
N ARG A 90 -2.72 -9.92 6.57
CA ARG A 90 -2.37 -10.86 7.64
C ARG A 90 -2.54 -10.27 9.03
N TRP A 91 -2.24 -8.98 9.21
CA TRP A 91 -2.43 -8.33 10.51
C TRP A 91 -3.91 -8.22 10.86
N ALA A 92 -4.74 -7.82 9.90
CA ALA A 92 -6.18 -7.65 10.07
C ALA A 92 -6.86 -9.01 10.32
N ALA A 93 -6.50 -10.04 9.55
CA ALA A 93 -7.07 -11.39 9.66
C ALA A 93 -6.70 -12.16 10.95
N ARG A 94 -5.73 -11.66 11.75
CA ARG A 94 -5.30 -12.36 12.98
C ARG A 94 -6.38 -12.43 14.05
N ARG A 95 -7.32 -11.49 14.08
CA ARG A 95 -8.40 -11.44 15.08
C ARG A 95 -9.64 -10.78 14.48
N PRO A 96 -10.85 -11.34 14.73
CA PRO A 96 -12.08 -10.68 14.35
C PRO A 96 -12.17 -9.26 14.91
N GLY A 97 -12.78 -8.35 14.15
CA GLY A 97 -13.02 -6.96 14.57
C GLY A 97 -11.81 -6.02 14.42
N ARG A 98 -10.67 -6.50 13.92
CA ARG A 98 -9.53 -5.64 13.59
C ARG A 98 -9.79 -4.77 12.37
N ILE A 99 -9.33 -3.53 12.43
CA ILE A 99 -9.41 -2.57 11.32
C ILE A 99 -8.01 -2.15 10.90
N ALA A 100 -7.60 -2.52 9.69
CA ALA A 100 -6.38 -1.99 9.09
C ALA A 100 -6.68 -0.70 8.35
N VAL A 101 -5.99 0.38 8.71
CA VAL A 101 -6.04 1.66 7.99
C VAL A 101 -4.80 1.74 7.09
N GLY A 102 -5.00 1.38 5.83
CA GLY A 102 -3.98 1.37 4.78
C GLY A 102 -3.72 2.76 4.22
N ASP A 103 -2.44 3.12 4.07
CA ASP A 103 -2.01 4.28 3.28
C ASP A 103 -1.41 3.76 1.96
N ARG A 104 -2.11 4.05 0.86
CA ARG A 104 -1.96 3.46 -0.48
C ARG A 104 -2.47 2.02 -0.58
N TRP A 105 -2.92 1.66 -1.79
CA TRP A 105 -3.31 0.29 -2.17
C TRP A 105 -2.94 0.01 -3.63
N THR A 106 -3.55 -1.00 -4.25
CA THR A 106 -3.33 -1.40 -5.65
C THR A 106 -3.48 -0.22 -6.63
N PHE A 107 -4.51 0.61 -6.47
CA PHE A 107 -4.80 1.75 -7.35
C PHE A 107 -3.63 2.75 -7.44
N CYS A 108 -2.91 2.97 -6.34
CA CYS A 108 -1.75 3.86 -6.33
C CYS A 108 -0.60 3.34 -7.22
N GLN A 109 -0.44 2.02 -7.35
CA GLN A 109 0.53 1.46 -8.30
C GLN A 109 0.12 1.75 -9.73
N TYR A 110 -1.16 1.52 -10.07
CA TYR A 110 -1.65 1.68 -11.43
C TYR A 110 -1.52 3.14 -11.88
N ALA A 111 -1.90 4.08 -11.02
CA ALA A 111 -1.73 5.50 -11.28
C ALA A 111 -0.25 5.89 -11.43
N ALA A 112 0.64 5.39 -10.56
CA ALA A 112 2.07 5.67 -10.65
C ALA A 112 2.72 5.12 -11.92
N MET A 113 2.28 3.93 -12.38
CA MET A 113 2.76 3.34 -13.64
C MET A 113 2.23 4.10 -14.85
N ALA A 114 0.94 4.45 -14.86
CA ALA A 114 0.34 5.24 -15.93
C ALA A 114 1.01 6.62 -16.06
N ALA A 115 1.26 7.30 -14.94
CA ALA A 115 2.00 8.58 -14.92
C ALA A 115 3.45 8.46 -15.42
N ARG A 116 4.02 7.25 -15.40
CA ARG A 116 5.35 6.93 -15.93
C ARG A 116 5.33 6.42 -17.37
N GLY A 117 4.17 6.32 -18.01
CA GLY A 117 4.00 5.75 -19.35
C GLY A 117 4.12 4.23 -19.42
N SER A 118 3.99 3.53 -18.28
CA SER A 118 4.12 2.08 -18.18
C SER A 118 2.76 1.38 -18.21
N ASP A 119 2.68 0.21 -18.84
CA ASP A 119 1.47 -0.63 -18.85
C ASP A 119 1.16 -1.18 -17.44
N PRO A 120 -0.05 -0.95 -16.88
CA PRO A 120 -0.43 -1.48 -15.56
C PRO A 120 -0.76 -2.98 -15.55
N ALA A 121 -0.85 -3.68 -16.68
CA ALA A 121 -1.23 -5.10 -16.72
C ALA A 121 -0.36 -6.02 -15.83
N PRO A 122 0.99 -5.88 -15.77
CA PRO A 122 1.81 -6.66 -14.85
C PRO A 122 1.46 -6.44 -13.37
N ALA A 123 1.08 -5.23 -13.00
CA ALA A 123 0.63 -4.92 -11.64
C ALA A 123 -0.73 -5.54 -11.36
N ARG A 124 -1.68 -5.45 -12.29
CA ARG A 124 -2.99 -6.09 -12.16
C ARG A 124 -2.88 -7.60 -12.00
N ALA A 125 -2.01 -8.24 -12.79
CA ALA A 125 -1.74 -9.67 -12.69
C ALA A 125 -1.12 -10.02 -11.32
N ARG A 126 -0.10 -9.29 -10.87
CA ARG A 126 0.56 -9.52 -9.57
C ARG A 126 -0.38 -9.33 -8.37
N TYR A 127 -1.34 -8.42 -8.48
CA TYR A 127 -2.26 -8.08 -7.40
C TYR A 127 -3.62 -8.76 -7.51
N ARG A 128 -3.85 -9.67 -8.47
CA ARG A 128 -5.15 -10.31 -8.70
C ARG A 128 -5.76 -10.96 -7.44
N GLY A 129 -4.94 -11.51 -6.55
CA GLY A 129 -5.39 -12.12 -5.29
C GLY A 129 -5.41 -11.18 -4.07
N ILE A 130 -5.24 -9.87 -4.26
CA ILE A 130 -5.31 -8.87 -3.19
C ILE A 130 -6.72 -8.28 -3.21
N PRO A 131 -7.53 -8.45 -2.14
CA PRO A 131 -8.89 -7.94 -2.12
C PRO A 131 -8.93 -6.42 -2.25
N ALA A 132 -10.04 -5.92 -2.74
CA ALA A 132 -10.33 -4.49 -2.68
C ALA A 132 -10.46 -4.07 -1.19
N PRO A 133 -9.98 -2.87 -0.83
CA PRO A 133 -10.28 -2.31 0.47
C PRO A 133 -11.78 -1.97 0.51
N THR A 134 -12.36 -2.04 1.71
CA THR A 134 -13.80 -1.87 1.96
C THR A 134 -14.15 -0.42 2.27
#